data_AF-A0A7W8X860-F1
#
_entry.id   AF-A0A7W8X860-F1
#
_cell.length_a   1.000
_cell.length_b   1.000
_cell.length_c   1.000
_cell.angle_alpha   90.00
_cell.angle_beta   90.00
_cell.angle_gamma   90.00
#
_symmetry.space_group_name_H-M   'P 1'
#
loop_
_entity.id
_entity.type
_entity.pdbx_description
1 polymer ?
#
loop_
_entity_poly.entity_id
_entity_poly.type
_entity_poly.pdbx_seq_one_letter_code
_entity_poly.pdbx_strand_id
1 'polypeptide(L)'
;MSSRPVMAPRFLIHRLVVVALLKALLEILLAVLCWTNGDIVGHTGVAVVKKQGASKKAAAKEPSGPRAKVDRNARTGQFVPVSRARFEAVMKAAEHSGLLGEKSKRIGGRISPELIEQAKKHTGIETDTDLIEFALANVALDDSFGATFRKTRGTVDPDLKLGF
;
A
#
# COMPACT_ATOMS: atom_id res chain seq x y z
N MET A 1 74.83 -16.75 -19.33
CA MET A 1 73.57 -17.04 -18.63
C MET A 1 73.55 -16.28 -17.31
N SER A 2 72.61 -15.35 -17.11
CA SER A 2 72.01 -15.12 -15.78
C SER A 2 70.82 -14.18 -15.92
N SER A 3 69.64 -14.76 -15.72
CA SER A 3 68.33 -14.14 -15.81
C SER A 3 68.12 -13.09 -14.70
N ARG A 4 67.49 -11.96 -15.03
CA ARG A 4 66.95 -11.02 -14.03
C ARG A 4 65.47 -11.35 -13.76
N PRO A 5 65.01 -11.34 -12.50
CA PRO A 5 63.63 -11.64 -12.16
C PRO A 5 62.71 -10.43 -12.34
N VAL A 6 61.48 -10.71 -12.79
CA VAL A 6 60.36 -9.76 -12.96
C VAL A 6 59.64 -9.63 -11.61
N MET A 7 59.50 -8.41 -11.09
CA MET A 7 58.80 -8.10 -9.83
C MET A 7 57.30 -7.87 -10.09
N ALA A 8 56.45 -8.60 -9.37
CA ALA A 8 54.98 -8.59 -9.49
C ALA A 8 54.29 -7.47 -8.65
N PRO A 9 53.10 -6.98 -9.07
CA PRO A 9 52.45 -5.82 -8.47
C PRO A 9 51.47 -6.21 -7.34
N ARG A 10 51.91 -6.20 -6.08
CA ARG A 10 51.04 -6.46 -4.91
C ARG A 10 50.30 -5.21 -4.38
N PHE A 11 50.58 -4.02 -4.89
CA PHE A 11 50.04 -2.76 -4.37
C PHE A 11 48.69 -2.33 -4.97
N LEU A 12 48.25 -2.95 -6.06
CA LEU A 12 47.04 -2.52 -6.78
C LEU A 12 45.74 -3.01 -6.12
N ILE A 13 45.77 -4.20 -5.52
CA ILE A 13 44.58 -4.82 -4.91
C ILE A 13 44.15 -4.08 -3.65
N HIS A 14 45.11 -3.61 -2.85
CA HIS A 14 44.81 -2.93 -1.59
C HIS A 14 44.16 -1.55 -1.79
N ARG A 15 44.55 -0.82 -2.84
CA ARG A 15 43.92 0.46 -3.19
C ARG A 15 42.49 0.27 -3.68
N LEU A 16 42.22 -0.81 -4.42
CA LEU A 16 40.88 -1.11 -4.92
C LEU A 16 39.90 -1.42 -3.79
N VAL A 17 40.32 -2.21 -2.81
CA VAL A 17 39.48 -2.58 -1.65
C VAL A 17 39.15 -1.38 -0.78
N VAL A 18 40.13 -0.50 -0.52
CA VAL A 18 39.91 0.70 0.31
C VAL A 18 38.94 1.68 -0.38
N VAL A 19 39.06 1.88 -1.70
CA VAL A 19 38.15 2.75 -2.46
C VAL A 19 36.73 2.17 -2.50
N ALA A 20 36.60 0.85 -2.65
CA ALA A 20 35.30 0.17 -2.60
C ALA A 20 34.64 0.31 -1.22
N LEU A 21 35.41 0.15 -0.13
CA LEU A 21 34.90 0.27 1.23
C LEU A 21 34.48 1.71 1.56
N LEU A 22 35.25 2.71 1.12
CA LEU A 22 34.92 4.12 1.32
C LEU A 22 33.62 4.51 0.61
N LYS A 23 33.42 4.01 -0.62
CA LYS A 23 32.20 4.26 -1.39
C LYS A 23 30.98 3.63 -0.74
N ALA A 24 31.10 2.39 -0.26
CA ALA A 24 30.02 1.71 0.46
C ALA A 24 29.65 2.44 1.76
N LEU A 25 30.64 2.91 2.51
CA LEU A 25 30.41 3.73 3.72
C LEU A 25 29.71 5.06 3.41
N LEU A 26 30.05 5.70 2.28
CA LEU A 26 29.42 6.95 1.88
C LEU A 26 27.95 6.77 1.51
N GLU A 27 27.59 5.70 0.78
CA GLU A 27 26.18 5.43 0.44
C GLU A 27 25.32 5.11 1.65
N ILE A 28 25.86 4.37 2.63
CA ILE A 28 25.17 4.11 3.90
C ILE A 28 24.93 5.43 4.66
N LEU A 29 25.90 6.34 4.67
CA LEU A 29 25.76 7.63 5.34
C LEU A 29 24.69 8.53 4.67
N LEU A 30 24.63 8.53 3.34
CA LEU A 30 23.59 9.24 2.57
C LEU A 30 22.18 8.69 2.83
N ALA A 31 22.04 7.36 2.96
CA ALA A 31 20.76 6.74 3.28
C ALA A 31 20.25 7.13 4.69
N VAL A 32 21.14 7.23 5.68
CA VAL A 32 20.79 7.65 7.05
C VAL A 32 20.39 9.13 7.12
N LEU A 33 21.10 10.00 6.39
CA LEU A 33 20.77 11.43 6.30
C LEU A 33 19.42 11.72 5.61
N CYS A 34 19.00 10.87 4.68
CA CYS A 34 17.71 10.99 4.01
C CYS A 34 16.53 10.63 4.94
N TRP A 35 16.75 9.72 5.91
CA TRP A 35 15.72 9.35 6.90
C TRP A 35 15.36 10.53 7.81
N THR A 36 16.30 11.38 8.21
CA THR A 36 16.07 12.36 9.29
C THR A 36 15.52 13.72 8.86
N ASN A 37 15.42 14.02 7.55
CA ASN A 37 15.11 15.37 7.06
C ASN A 37 13.71 15.52 6.42
N GLY A 38 12.87 14.48 6.44
CA GLY A 38 11.63 14.42 5.67
C GLY A 38 10.37 14.80 6.44
N ASP A 39 10.35 15.91 7.17
CA ASP A 39 9.09 16.44 7.74
C ASP A 39 9.06 17.96 7.69
N ILE A 40 7.83 18.49 7.55
CA ILE A 40 7.39 19.88 7.52
C ILE A 40 7.20 20.42 6.09
N VAL A 41 5.94 20.47 5.64
CA VAL A 41 5.21 21.70 5.24
C VAL A 41 3.81 21.33 4.66
N GLY A 42 2.78 22.07 5.10
CA GLY A 42 1.49 22.28 4.41
C GLY A 42 0.36 21.39 4.96
N HIS A 43 -0.58 21.79 5.83
CA HIS A 43 -1.39 23.01 5.98
C HIS A 43 -2.39 23.30 4.84
N THR A 44 -3.61 23.67 5.27
CA THR A 44 -4.82 24.09 4.50
C THR A 44 -5.60 22.91 3.88
N GLY A 45 -6.86 22.59 4.20
CA GLY A 45 -7.94 23.32 4.87
C GLY A 45 -8.90 23.88 3.82
N VAL A 46 -10.01 23.19 3.53
CA VAL A 46 -11.21 23.80 2.90
C VAL A 46 -12.47 23.06 3.35
N ALA A 47 -13.33 23.79 4.05
CA ALA A 47 -14.71 23.44 4.33
C ALA A 47 -15.59 23.85 3.14
N VAL A 48 -16.40 22.94 2.58
CA VAL A 48 -17.52 23.30 1.69
C VAL A 48 -18.75 22.44 1.99
N VAL A 49 -19.72 23.13 2.60
CA VAL A 49 -21.16 23.20 2.29
C VAL A 49 -21.91 21.93 1.89
N LYS A 50 -22.79 21.55 2.82
CA LYS A 50 -23.91 20.62 2.70
C LYS A 50 -25.06 21.28 1.93
N LYS A 51 -25.57 20.67 0.86
CA LYS A 51 -26.89 21.01 0.32
C LYS A 51 -27.72 19.75 0.05
N GLN A 52 -28.77 19.62 0.83
CA GLN A 52 -29.80 18.60 0.72
C GLN A 52 -30.73 18.96 -0.45
N GLY A 53 -30.96 18.01 -1.35
CA GLY A 53 -31.99 18.08 -2.38
C GLY A 53 -32.88 16.85 -2.26
N ALA A 54 -34.10 17.06 -1.77
CA ALA A 54 -35.12 16.04 -1.62
C ALA A 54 -35.95 15.87 -2.90
N SER A 55 -36.43 14.63 -3.08
CA SER A 55 -37.71 14.24 -3.69
C SER A 55 -37.78 14.18 -5.23
N LYS A 56 -38.14 13.01 -5.79
CA LYS A 56 -39.54 12.56 -5.95
C LYS A 56 -39.63 11.14 -6.55
N LYS A 57 -40.61 10.38 -6.07
CA LYS A 57 -41.05 9.05 -6.54
C LYS A 57 -41.71 9.12 -7.92
N ALA A 58 -41.60 8.04 -8.69
CA ALA A 58 -42.73 7.49 -9.44
C ALA A 58 -42.56 5.98 -9.62
N ALA A 59 -43.66 5.27 -9.37
CA ALA A 59 -43.78 3.83 -9.34
C ALA A 59 -44.05 3.26 -10.73
N ALA A 60 -43.53 2.07 -11.01
CA ALA A 60 -44.15 1.11 -11.91
C ALA A 60 -43.95 -0.29 -11.30
N LYS A 61 -45.07 -0.92 -10.97
CA LYS A 61 -45.21 -2.26 -10.40
C LYS A 61 -45.56 -3.20 -11.55
N GLU A 62 -45.11 -4.45 -11.51
CA GLU A 62 -45.89 -5.67 -11.74
C GLU A 62 -44.96 -6.91 -11.64
N PRO A 63 -45.51 -8.12 -11.34
CA PRO A 63 -44.90 -9.07 -10.40
C PRO A 63 -44.42 -10.38 -11.04
N SER A 64 -43.58 -11.15 -10.33
CA SER A 64 -43.79 -12.60 -10.08
C SER A 64 -42.51 -13.31 -9.55
N GLY A 65 -42.71 -14.16 -8.55
CA GLY A 65 -41.74 -15.14 -8.05
C GLY A 65 -41.46 -15.04 -6.54
N PRO A 66 -41.85 -16.03 -5.72
CA PRO A 66 -41.41 -16.07 -4.32
C PRO A 66 -39.95 -16.52 -4.28
N ARG A 67 -39.01 -15.59 -4.46
CA ARG A 67 -37.63 -15.81 -4.05
C ARG A 67 -37.62 -15.80 -2.52
N ALA A 68 -37.36 -16.96 -1.93
CA ALA A 68 -37.05 -17.09 -0.52
C ALA A 68 -36.10 -15.95 -0.11
N LYS A 69 -36.57 -15.09 0.79
CA LYS A 69 -35.75 -14.04 1.37
C LYS A 69 -34.73 -14.75 2.26
N VAL A 70 -33.56 -15.02 1.69
CA VAL A 70 -32.38 -15.28 2.52
C VAL A 70 -32.12 -13.96 3.22
N ASP A 71 -32.53 -13.89 4.49
CA ASP A 71 -32.15 -12.83 5.42
C ASP A 71 -30.63 -12.87 5.60
N ARG A 72 -29.91 -12.36 4.60
CA ARG A 72 -28.51 -12.01 4.75
C ARG A 72 -28.51 -10.81 5.67
N ASN A 73 -28.41 -11.08 6.96
CA ASN A 73 -28.07 -10.11 7.98
C ASN A 73 -26.87 -9.32 7.47
N ALA A 74 -27.14 -8.13 6.91
CA ALA A 74 -26.15 -7.21 6.42
C ALA A 74 -25.46 -6.62 7.64
N ARG A 75 -24.61 -7.43 8.29
CA ARG A 75 -23.50 -6.90 9.06
C ARG A 75 -22.57 -6.25 8.05
N THR A 76 -22.95 -5.05 7.62
CA THR A 76 -22.06 -4.12 6.95
C THR A 76 -20.82 -4.07 7.83
N GLY A 77 -19.73 -4.68 7.38
CA GLY A 77 -18.46 -4.64 8.10
C GLY A 77 -18.19 -3.18 8.42
N GLN A 78 -17.94 -2.88 9.69
CA GLN A 78 -17.63 -1.53 10.09
C GLN A 78 -16.35 -1.11 9.34
N PHE A 79 -16.48 -0.15 8.43
CA PHE A 79 -15.36 0.38 7.68
C PHE A 79 -14.47 1.13 8.66
N VAL A 80 -13.35 0.52 9.03
CA VAL A 80 -12.35 1.12 9.91
C VAL A 80 -11.48 2.03 9.05
N PRO A 81 -11.52 3.37 9.25
CA PRO A 81 -10.80 4.32 8.42
C PRO A 81 -9.34 3.88 8.25
N VAL A 82 -8.85 3.90 7.02
CA VAL A 82 -7.45 3.60 6.75
C VAL A 82 -6.65 4.76 7.36
N SER A 83 -5.83 4.44 8.36
CA SER A 83 -4.92 5.44 8.91
C SER A 83 -3.91 5.84 7.84
N ARG A 84 -3.46 7.10 7.88
CA ARG A 84 -2.40 7.60 6.99
C ARG A 84 -1.15 6.72 7.05
N ALA A 85 -0.80 6.23 8.24
CA ALA A 85 0.30 5.29 8.43
C ALA A 85 0.11 3.98 7.62
N ARG A 86 -1.11 3.45 7.53
CA ARG A 86 -1.40 2.26 6.72
C ARG A 86 -1.28 2.56 5.23
N PHE A 87 -1.77 3.71 4.77
CA PHE A 87 -1.58 4.12 3.38
C PHE A 87 -0.09 4.18 3.02
N GLU A 88 0.70 4.90 3.82
CA GLU A 88 2.14 5.04 3.60
C GLU A 88 2.88 3.70 3.66
N ALA A 89 2.52 2.81 4.59
CA ALA A 89 3.11 1.48 4.68
C ALA A 89 2.86 0.64 3.43
N VAL A 90 1.63 0.66 2.91
CA VAL A 90 1.27 -0.08 1.68
C VAL A 90 2.01 0.50 0.47
N MET A 91 2.03 1.82 0.32
CA MET A 91 2.69 2.46 -0.82
C MET A 91 4.21 2.20 -0.80
N LYS A 92 4.85 2.29 0.38
CA LYS A 92 6.27 1.92 0.54
C LYS A 92 6.54 0.45 0.23
N ALA A 93 5.69 -0.46 0.72
CA ALA A 93 5.83 -1.88 0.43
C ALA A 93 5.69 -2.18 -1.08
N ALA A 94 4.76 -1.49 -1.76
CA ALA A 94 4.57 -1.63 -3.19
C ALA A 94 5.78 -1.09 -3.98
N GLU A 95 6.34 0.04 -3.57
CA GLU A 95 7.57 0.59 -4.14
C GLU A 95 8.76 -0.36 -3.96
N HIS A 96 8.98 -0.87 -2.75
CA HIS A 96 10.03 -1.86 -2.48
C HIS A 96 9.86 -3.17 -3.24
N SER A 97 8.62 -3.53 -3.59
CA SER A 97 8.30 -4.70 -4.40
C SER A 97 8.41 -4.44 -5.91
N GLY A 98 8.77 -3.22 -6.33
CA GLY A 98 8.84 -2.82 -7.74
C GLY A 98 7.48 -2.72 -8.44
N LEU A 99 6.39 -2.62 -7.67
CA LEU A 99 5.03 -2.51 -8.21
C LEU A 99 4.66 -1.07 -8.57
N LEU A 100 5.38 -0.09 -8.01
CA LEU A 100 5.25 1.32 -8.34
C LEU A 100 6.41 1.75 -9.22
N GLY A 101 6.10 2.44 -10.31
CA GLY A 101 7.05 2.89 -11.33
C GLY A 101 6.40 3.90 -12.25
N GLU A 102 6.88 4.00 -13.50
CA GLU A 102 6.30 4.94 -14.46
C GLU A 102 4.83 4.64 -14.78
N LYS A 103 3.96 5.66 -14.64
CA LYS A 103 2.51 5.57 -14.86
C LYS A 103 2.17 5.53 -16.36
N SER A 104 2.51 4.43 -17.02
CA SER A 104 2.39 4.28 -18.49
C SER A 104 1.09 3.59 -18.95
N LYS A 105 0.45 2.81 -18.08
CA LYS A 105 -0.71 1.98 -18.44
C LYS A 105 -2.02 2.65 -18.03
N ARG A 106 -2.92 2.85 -18.99
CA ARG A 106 -4.27 3.39 -18.72
C ARG A 106 -5.24 2.29 -18.31
N ILE A 107 -5.97 2.53 -17.22
CA ILE A 107 -7.11 1.70 -16.78
C ILE A 107 -8.37 2.54 -16.94
N GLY A 108 -9.41 1.98 -17.58
CA GLY A 108 -10.69 2.65 -17.80
C GLY A 108 -11.87 1.73 -17.43
N GLY A 109 -12.95 2.33 -16.95
CA GLY A 109 -14.15 1.61 -16.55
C GLY A 109 -15.20 2.55 -15.96
N ARG A 110 -16.45 2.09 -15.87
CA ARG A 110 -17.52 2.83 -15.17
C ARG A 110 -17.49 2.46 -13.70
N ILE A 111 -17.35 3.44 -12.84
CA ILE A 111 -17.33 3.29 -11.39
C ILE A 111 -18.43 4.20 -10.82
N SER A 112 -19.14 3.73 -9.79
CA SER A 112 -20.13 4.56 -9.12
C SER A 112 -19.44 5.75 -8.43
N PRO A 113 -19.93 6.99 -8.62
CA PRO A 113 -19.34 8.17 -7.98
C PRO A 113 -19.43 8.09 -6.45
N GLU A 114 -20.52 7.53 -5.91
CA GLU A 114 -20.69 7.34 -4.46
C GLU A 114 -19.61 6.45 -3.86
N LEU A 115 -19.19 5.42 -4.62
CA LEU A 115 -18.12 4.51 -4.21
C LEU A 115 -16.78 5.23 -4.15
N ILE A 116 -16.49 6.07 -5.15
CA ILE A 116 -15.26 6.88 -5.17
C ILE A 116 -15.24 7.83 -3.98
N GLU A 117 -16.32 8.59 -3.75
CA GLU A 117 -16.39 9.53 -2.63
C GLU A 117 -16.21 8.85 -1.27
N GLN A 118 -16.86 7.71 -1.05
CA GLN A 118 -16.74 6.98 0.20
C GLN A 118 -15.33 6.42 0.38
N ALA A 119 -14.71 5.91 -0.69
CA ALA A 119 -13.34 5.41 -0.66
C ALA A 119 -12.33 6.54 -0.36
N LYS A 120 -12.50 7.72 -0.96
CA LYS A 120 -11.68 8.90 -0.65
C LYS A 120 -11.83 9.33 0.81
N LYS A 121 -13.05 9.43 1.31
CA LYS A 121 -13.31 9.76 2.74
C LYS A 121 -12.67 8.75 3.69
N HIS A 122 -12.63 7.48 3.30
CA HIS A 122 -12.11 6.41 4.13
C HIS A 122 -10.59 6.29 4.10
N THR A 123 -9.97 6.64 2.97
CA THR A 123 -8.53 6.52 2.74
C THR A 123 -7.77 7.83 2.92
N GLY A 124 -8.46 8.97 2.82
CA GLY A 124 -7.86 10.30 2.77
C GLY A 124 -7.15 10.58 1.44
N ILE A 125 -7.37 9.78 0.40
CA ILE A 125 -6.74 9.96 -0.91
C ILE A 125 -7.59 10.92 -1.75
N GLU A 126 -6.94 11.94 -2.31
CA GLU A 126 -7.62 13.00 -3.07
C GLU A 126 -7.80 12.65 -4.56
N THR A 127 -6.82 11.98 -5.16
CA THR A 127 -6.81 11.70 -6.61
C THR A 127 -7.37 10.31 -6.91
N ASP A 128 -8.14 10.18 -7.99
CA ASP A 128 -8.69 8.88 -8.41
C ASP A 128 -7.58 7.92 -8.82
N THR A 129 -6.48 8.44 -9.39
CA THR A 129 -5.31 7.65 -9.79
C THR A 129 -4.63 7.04 -8.57
N ASP A 130 -4.33 7.81 -7.54
CA ASP A 130 -3.67 7.29 -6.34
C ASP A 130 -4.59 6.34 -5.56
N LEU A 131 -5.91 6.59 -5.61
CA LEU A 131 -6.90 5.70 -5.02
C LEU A 131 -6.89 4.33 -5.71
N ILE A 132 -6.80 4.31 -7.04
CA ILE A 132 -6.70 3.08 -7.83
C ILE A 132 -5.36 2.39 -7.58
N GLU A 133 -4.25 3.11 -7.57
CA GLU A 133 -2.91 2.56 -7.30
C GLU A 133 -2.85 1.91 -5.91
N PHE A 134 -3.34 2.60 -4.88
CA PHE A 134 -3.42 2.04 -3.53
C PHE A 134 -4.30 0.80 -3.46
N ALA A 135 -5.47 0.81 -4.11
CA ALA A 135 -6.35 -0.35 -4.12
C ALA A 135 -5.68 -1.57 -4.79
N LEU A 136 -5.01 -1.36 -5.92
CA LEU A 136 -4.28 -2.41 -6.63
C LEU A 136 -3.06 -2.89 -5.85
N ALA A 137 -2.32 -1.98 -5.20
CA ALA A 137 -1.19 -2.32 -4.34
C ALA A 137 -1.61 -3.23 -3.18
N ASN A 138 -2.72 -2.93 -2.49
CA ASN A 138 -3.24 -3.81 -1.43
C ASN A 138 -3.58 -5.21 -1.95
N VAL A 139 -4.16 -5.33 -3.14
CA VAL A 139 -4.50 -6.63 -3.73
C VAL A 139 -3.25 -7.39 -4.18
N ALA A 140 -2.25 -6.70 -4.73
CA ALA A 140 -1.01 -7.30 -5.20
C ALA A 140 -0.08 -7.74 -4.06
N LEU A 141 -0.09 -7.02 -2.93
CA LEU A 141 0.70 -7.33 -1.74
C LEU A 141 0.03 -8.35 -0.82
N ASP A 142 -1.21 -8.76 -1.09
CA ASP A 142 -1.92 -9.73 -0.26
C ASP A 142 -1.13 -11.05 -0.17
N ASP A 143 -0.76 -11.44 1.05
CA ASP A 143 0.03 -12.63 1.38
C ASP A 143 -0.83 -13.89 1.53
N SER A 144 -2.04 -13.89 0.94
CA SER A 144 -3.07 -14.91 1.15
C SER A 144 -3.57 -14.98 2.59
N PHE A 145 -3.47 -13.89 3.37
CA PHE A 145 -3.96 -13.80 4.75
C PHE A 145 -5.36 -14.40 4.91
N GLY A 146 -6.30 -14.03 4.04
CA GLY A 146 -7.69 -14.52 4.13
C GLY A 146 -7.82 -16.04 3.99
N ALA A 147 -7.02 -16.66 3.11
CA ALA A 147 -7.02 -18.11 2.94
C ALA A 147 -6.36 -18.80 4.13
N THR A 148 -5.22 -18.29 4.59
CA THR A 148 -4.48 -18.81 5.74
C THR A 148 -5.29 -18.69 7.02
N PHE A 149 -5.85 -17.51 7.31
CA PHE A 149 -6.70 -17.24 8.48
C PHE A 149 -7.90 -18.17 8.55
N ARG A 150 -8.53 -18.48 7.40
CA ARG A 150 -9.62 -19.45 7.34
C ARG A 150 -9.16 -20.88 7.65
N LYS A 151 -7.98 -21.28 7.17
CA LYS A 151 -7.39 -22.61 7.43
C LYS A 151 -6.97 -22.78 8.88
N THR A 152 -6.45 -21.73 9.51
CA THR A 152 -5.96 -21.76 10.89
C THR A 152 -7.05 -21.50 11.93
N ARG A 153 -8.26 -21.12 11.50
CA ARG A 153 -9.39 -20.85 12.40
C ARG A 153 -9.72 -22.09 13.23
N GLY A 154 -9.65 -21.95 14.55
CA GLY A 154 -9.93 -23.05 15.49
C GLY A 154 -8.79 -24.07 15.63
N THR A 155 -7.63 -23.84 15.01
CA THR A 155 -6.42 -24.66 15.20
C THR A 155 -5.63 -24.24 16.45
N VAL A 156 -5.79 -22.99 16.89
CA VAL A 156 -5.14 -22.50 18.12
C VAL A 156 -5.95 -22.97 19.33
N ASP A 157 -5.28 -23.59 20.28
CA ASP A 157 -5.86 -24.04 21.55
C ASP A 157 -6.42 -22.82 22.32
N PRO A 158 -7.72 -22.78 22.63
CA PRO A 158 -8.32 -21.68 23.38
C PRO A 158 -7.75 -21.51 24.80
N ASP A 159 -7.18 -22.57 25.39
CA ASP A 159 -6.58 -22.55 26.73
C ASP A 159 -5.09 -22.14 26.69
N LEU A 160 -4.55 -21.84 25.50
CA LEU A 160 -3.19 -21.38 25.33
C LEU A 160 -2.98 -20.02 26.01
N LYS A 161 -2.17 -20.01 27.07
CA LYS A 161 -1.77 -18.76 27.74
C LYS A 161 -0.75 -18.01 26.89
N LEU A 162 -1.22 -16.99 26.20
CA LEU A 162 -0.36 -16.00 25.56
C LEU A 162 0.10 -15.01 26.64
N GLY A 163 1.40 -14.99 26.92
CA GLY A 163 2.00 -14.13 27.95
C GLY A 163 1.91 -12.66 27.56
N PHE A 164 0.85 -11.99 28.00
CA PHE A 164 0.62 -10.56 27.87
C PHE A 164 0.36 -9.96 29.26
#